data_AF-A0A537U0X4-F1
#
_entry.id   AF-A0A537U0X4-F1
#
_cell.length_a   1.000
_cell.length_b   1.000
_cell.length_c   1.000
_cell.angle_alpha   90.00
_cell.angle_beta   90.00
_cell.angle_gamma   90.00
#
_symmetry.space_group_name_H-M   'P 1'
#
loop_
_entity.id
_entity.type
_entity.pdbx_description
1 polymer ?
#
loop_
_entity_poly.entity_id
_entity_poly.type
_entity_poly.pdbx_seq_one_letter_code
_entity_poly.pdbx_strand_id
1 'polypeptide(L)'
;MDAITIQILRNKVASLIDEMHYHFYRSGYSTIIRESRDFSCVILDREGRLIVAPPMFFHAPVYRHLVRRILEVYGGERAIKAGDVFVSNHPYEGGLPHVSDMAFLAPVFAAGEIVAFAGSIAHKADVGGAVAGSTSADATEMFQEGLLVPPIKIVEAGVGQTDVERIILTNSRQPALMRGDIQAQIAVTQMGAQRVKELCNRFGAGTVMDAFAAILKAAADELRAAVARLPEGGSSAEGLLDSDGVVIDHPVKLAVTIAIKDGIASFDFSNSDPQARGPVNLRPSMVEACVFYALIGCLGPNLHFNDGMRDVVRLTYAPRTVTNADPPAPVSNYQMVNLKLVDVILEALGRFHPARAIANAGSSSALTVAWAKGRSGQSTMQYEIMGSAYGGGMGHDGACATATHLSNLHITPIEILETEFPCRISRFELVPDTGGAGQWRGGLSLLREYELLQNATVIRRYDKSRFPPTGLAGGKAGCGARFVIRLGTAQEAPMPSGRYEMQAGERFLLQSAGGGGYGDPPQRDAAALARDMAEGYVSAAGAKKDYNA
;
A
#
# COMPACT_ATOMS: atom_id res chain seq x y z
N MET A 1 -15.31 -31.40 9.78
CA MET A 1 -16.39 -30.41 9.59
C MET A 1 -16.83 -30.43 8.14
N ASP A 2 -18.10 -30.22 7.84
CA ASP A 2 -18.62 -30.28 6.46
C ASP A 2 -18.23 -29.05 5.63
N ALA A 3 -18.15 -29.22 4.31
CA ALA A 3 -17.71 -28.17 3.39
C ALA A 3 -18.69 -26.99 3.30
N ILE A 4 -19.98 -27.21 3.55
CA ILE A 4 -21.01 -26.17 3.45
C ILE A 4 -20.82 -25.17 4.60
N THR A 5 -20.64 -25.65 5.83
CA THR A 5 -20.38 -24.81 7.00
C THR A 5 -19.12 -23.95 6.83
N ILE A 6 -18.04 -24.54 6.30
CA ILE A 6 -16.79 -23.80 5.99
C ILE A 6 -17.07 -22.62 5.06
N GLN A 7 -17.77 -22.87 3.94
CA GLN A 7 -18.04 -21.83 2.95
C GLN A 7 -19.02 -20.77 3.48
N ILE A 8 -20.00 -21.16 4.28
CA ILE A 8 -20.91 -20.20 4.95
C ILE A 8 -20.11 -19.27 5.86
N LEU A 9 -19.23 -19.80 6.71
CA LEU A 9 -18.44 -18.99 7.64
C LEU A 9 -17.40 -18.13 6.91
N ARG A 10 -16.74 -18.64 5.86
CA ARG A 10 -15.85 -17.84 5.01
C ARG A 10 -16.57 -16.64 4.40
N ASN A 11 -17.74 -16.87 3.80
CA ASN A 11 -18.55 -15.80 3.20
C ASN A 11 -19.08 -14.82 4.24
N LYS A 12 -19.47 -15.29 5.44
CA LYS A 12 -19.87 -14.43 6.56
C LYS A 12 -18.73 -13.51 7.02
N VAL A 13 -17.51 -14.02 7.09
CA VAL A 13 -16.32 -13.20 7.42
C VAL A 13 -16.03 -12.19 6.32
N ALA A 14 -16.09 -12.59 5.05
CA ALA A 14 -15.89 -11.69 3.92
C ALA A 14 -16.92 -10.54 3.93
N SER A 15 -18.21 -10.85 4.06
CA SER A 15 -19.27 -9.84 4.15
C SER A 15 -19.13 -8.94 5.39
N LEU A 16 -18.62 -9.46 6.51
CA LEU A 16 -18.35 -8.66 7.71
C LEU A 16 -17.21 -7.67 7.45
N ILE A 17 -16.16 -8.07 6.74
CA ILE A 17 -15.07 -7.15 6.37
C ILE A 17 -15.62 -6.02 5.47
N ASP A 18 -16.50 -6.33 4.53
CA ASP A 18 -17.17 -5.32 3.69
C ASP A 18 -18.05 -4.36 4.52
N GLU A 19 -18.80 -4.89 5.50
CA GLU A 19 -19.59 -4.08 6.45
C GLU A 19 -18.67 -3.14 7.25
N MET A 20 -17.56 -3.65 7.81
CA MET A 20 -16.54 -2.86 8.51
C MET A 20 -15.97 -1.76 7.61
N HIS A 21 -15.60 -2.10 6.38
CA HIS A 21 -15.07 -1.14 5.40
C HIS A 21 -16.05 -0.03 5.10
N TYR A 22 -17.31 -0.39 4.82
CA TYR A 22 -18.35 0.57 4.50
C TYR A 22 -18.58 1.56 5.66
N HIS A 23 -18.71 1.05 6.88
CA HIS A 23 -18.88 1.90 8.05
C HIS A 23 -17.66 2.78 8.33
N PHE A 24 -16.45 2.27 8.11
CA PHE A 24 -15.24 3.04 8.35
C PHE A 24 -15.11 4.19 7.35
N TYR A 25 -15.24 3.89 6.06
CA TYR A 25 -15.29 4.90 5.00
C TYR A 25 -16.36 5.98 5.25
N ARG A 26 -17.53 5.58 5.78
CA ARG A 26 -18.63 6.51 6.05
C ARG A 26 -18.45 7.38 7.28
N SER A 27 -17.62 6.96 8.23
CA SER A 27 -17.37 7.64 9.51
C SER A 27 -16.01 8.32 9.61
N GLY A 28 -15.12 8.12 8.63
CA GLY A 28 -13.84 8.81 8.53
C GLY A 28 -14.00 10.32 8.37
N TYR A 29 -13.12 11.07 9.04
CA TYR A 29 -13.10 12.54 9.01
C TYR A 29 -12.11 13.05 7.97
N SER A 30 -10.96 12.39 7.82
CA SER A 30 -9.97 12.78 6.83
C SER A 30 -10.34 12.38 5.41
N THR A 31 -9.91 13.18 4.43
CA THR A 31 -9.98 12.81 3.00
C THR A 31 -9.20 11.52 2.70
N ILE A 32 -8.22 11.18 3.53
CA ILE A 32 -7.46 9.93 3.46
C ILE A 32 -8.39 8.72 3.61
N ILE A 33 -9.26 8.73 4.62
CA ILE A 33 -10.20 7.63 4.87
C ILE A 33 -11.43 7.76 3.98
N ARG A 34 -11.97 8.98 3.84
CA ARG A 34 -13.24 9.22 3.16
C ARG A 34 -13.12 9.27 1.64
N GLU A 35 -11.97 9.60 1.07
CA GLU A 35 -11.81 9.67 -0.38
C GLU A 35 -10.81 8.62 -0.87
N SER A 36 -9.57 8.63 -0.36
CA SER A 36 -8.52 7.70 -0.81
C SER A 36 -8.74 6.25 -0.37
N ARG A 37 -9.50 6.07 0.72
CA ARG A 37 -9.73 4.80 1.41
C ARG A 37 -8.45 4.12 1.87
N ASP A 38 -7.50 4.89 2.39
CA ASP A 38 -6.22 4.37 2.90
C ASP A 38 -6.36 3.67 4.26
N PHE A 39 -7.05 2.53 4.22
CA PHE A 39 -7.31 1.70 5.39
C PHE A 39 -7.60 0.24 5.03
N SER A 40 -7.49 -0.62 6.05
CA SER A 40 -7.96 -2.00 6.01
C SER A 40 -8.75 -2.35 7.27
N CYS A 41 -9.57 -3.38 7.16
CA CYS A 41 -10.25 -4.02 8.29
C CYS A 41 -10.18 -5.52 8.08
N VAL A 42 -10.02 -6.28 9.16
CA VAL A 42 -9.75 -7.71 9.09
C VAL A 42 -10.39 -8.46 10.24
N ILE A 43 -10.61 -9.74 10.02
CA ILE A 43 -10.90 -10.74 11.04
C ILE A 43 -9.76 -11.77 11.05
N LEU A 44 -9.29 -12.07 12.25
CA LEU A 44 -8.16 -12.95 12.53
C LEU A 44 -8.62 -14.08 13.45
N ASP A 45 -8.00 -15.26 13.38
CA ASP A 45 -8.20 -16.27 14.41
C ASP A 45 -7.51 -15.93 15.74
N ARG A 46 -7.62 -16.84 16.70
CA ARG A 46 -7.00 -16.74 18.03
C ARG A 46 -5.48 -16.54 18.00
N GLU A 47 -4.79 -17.01 16.95
CA GLU A 47 -3.34 -16.82 16.79
C GLU A 47 -2.99 -15.56 15.97
N GLY A 48 -3.98 -14.75 15.62
CA GLY A 48 -3.81 -13.55 14.80
C GLY A 48 -3.66 -13.83 13.31
N ARG A 49 -3.99 -15.04 12.85
CA ARG A 49 -3.91 -15.42 11.43
C ARG A 49 -5.12 -14.88 10.68
N LEU A 50 -4.87 -14.13 9.62
CA LEU A 50 -5.87 -13.58 8.71
C LEU A 50 -6.65 -14.69 8.01
N ILE A 51 -7.99 -14.59 8.05
CA ILE A 51 -8.90 -15.60 7.46
C ILE A 51 -9.24 -15.29 6.01
N VAL A 52 -9.48 -14.01 5.70
CA VAL A 52 -9.85 -13.51 4.36
C VAL A 52 -9.04 -12.23 4.11
N ALA A 53 -8.47 -12.10 2.90
CA ALA A 53 -7.76 -10.90 2.50
C ALA A 53 -8.69 -9.66 2.49
N PRO A 54 -8.26 -8.52 3.05
CA PRO A 54 -8.98 -7.27 2.91
C PRO A 54 -8.85 -6.71 1.48
N PRO A 55 -9.77 -5.84 1.01
CA PRO A 55 -9.66 -5.14 -0.27
C PRO A 55 -8.33 -4.42 -0.48
N MET A 56 -7.79 -3.81 0.58
CA MET A 56 -6.46 -3.21 0.61
C MET A 56 -5.47 -4.18 1.23
N PHE A 57 -4.75 -4.93 0.39
CA PHE A 57 -4.00 -6.09 0.83
C PHE A 57 -2.72 -5.77 1.61
N PHE A 58 -2.06 -4.63 1.39
CA PHE A 58 -0.70 -4.43 1.90
C PHE A 58 -0.58 -4.42 3.43
N HIS A 59 -1.66 -4.03 4.14
CA HIS A 59 -1.74 -4.10 5.60
C HIS A 59 -1.84 -5.54 6.15
N ALA A 60 -2.28 -6.49 5.31
CA ALA A 60 -2.72 -7.81 5.76
C ALA A 60 -1.65 -8.60 6.55
N PRO A 61 -0.36 -8.64 6.13
CA PRO A 61 0.66 -9.38 6.87
C PRO A 61 0.97 -8.81 8.26
N VAL A 62 0.73 -7.51 8.48
CA VAL A 62 1.08 -6.81 9.73
C VAL A 62 0.30 -7.35 10.93
N TYR A 63 -0.98 -7.66 10.73
CA TYR A 63 -1.89 -7.99 11.82
C TYR A 63 -1.45 -9.20 12.65
N ARG A 64 -0.94 -10.25 12.00
CA ARG A 64 -0.41 -11.44 12.69
C ARG A 64 0.75 -11.09 13.62
N HIS A 65 1.68 -10.26 13.13
CA HIS A 65 2.84 -9.83 13.91
C HIS A 65 2.41 -8.98 15.10
N LEU A 66 1.44 -8.08 14.90
CA LEU A 66 0.93 -7.21 15.95
C LEU A 66 0.16 -7.97 17.04
N VAL A 67 -0.72 -8.92 16.67
CA VAL A 67 -1.42 -9.78 17.65
C VAL A 67 -0.41 -10.56 18.49
N ARG A 68 0.58 -11.20 17.85
CA ARG A 68 1.64 -11.92 18.58
C ARG A 68 2.38 -10.99 19.54
N ARG A 69 2.76 -9.79 19.09
CA ARG A 69 3.45 -8.82 19.93
C ARG A 69 2.61 -8.38 21.13
N ILE A 70 1.31 -8.13 20.95
CA ILE A 70 0.39 -7.78 22.04
C ILE A 70 0.34 -8.91 23.06
N LEU A 71 0.18 -10.16 22.62
CA LEU A 71 0.16 -11.32 23.50
C LEU A 71 1.49 -11.45 24.27
N GLU A 72 2.63 -11.22 23.64
CA GLU A 72 3.94 -11.21 24.32
C GLU A 72 4.04 -10.11 25.38
N VAL A 73 3.73 -8.86 25.03
CA VAL A 73 3.87 -7.68 25.91
C VAL A 73 2.99 -7.79 27.15
N TYR A 74 1.78 -8.32 26.99
CA TYR A 74 0.82 -8.44 28.09
C TYR A 74 0.92 -9.76 28.86
N GLY A 75 1.85 -10.66 28.52
CA GLY A 75 2.05 -11.92 29.25
C GLY A 75 1.03 -13.02 28.92
N GLY A 76 0.49 -13.00 27.70
CA GLY A 76 -0.44 -13.98 27.15
C GLY A 76 -1.91 -13.60 27.27
N GLU A 77 -2.77 -14.47 26.74
CA GLU A 77 -4.22 -14.23 26.62
C GLU A 77 -4.91 -13.92 27.95
N ARG A 78 -4.43 -14.47 29.07
CA ARG A 78 -5.05 -14.33 30.40
C ARG A 78 -5.04 -12.90 30.95
N ALA A 79 -4.13 -12.05 30.47
CA ALA A 79 -4.04 -10.65 30.87
C ALA A 79 -4.91 -9.71 30.01
N ILE A 80 -5.47 -10.25 28.93
CA ILE A 80 -6.36 -9.53 28.01
C ILE A 80 -7.80 -9.77 28.45
N LYS A 81 -8.63 -8.73 28.42
CA LYS A 81 -10.02 -8.76 28.88
C LYS A 81 -10.97 -8.49 27.71
N ALA A 82 -12.20 -9.01 27.83
CA ALA A 82 -13.27 -8.63 26.92
C ALA A 82 -13.51 -7.12 26.97
N GLY A 83 -13.63 -6.48 25.80
CA GLY A 83 -13.79 -5.03 25.68
C GLY A 83 -12.48 -4.24 25.66
N ASP A 84 -11.31 -4.89 25.75
CA ASP A 84 -10.04 -4.24 25.45
C ASP A 84 -9.97 -3.84 23.96
N VAL A 85 -9.33 -2.71 23.66
CA VAL A 85 -8.91 -2.33 22.31
C VAL A 85 -7.48 -1.83 22.39
N PHE A 86 -6.61 -2.40 21.57
CA PHE A 86 -5.21 -2.04 21.49
C PHE A 86 -4.99 -1.05 20.35
N VAL A 87 -4.00 -0.17 20.49
CA VAL A 87 -3.53 0.76 19.46
C VAL A 87 -2.01 0.63 19.29
N SER A 88 -1.51 0.76 18.07
CA SER A 88 -0.08 0.95 17.80
C SER A 88 0.14 1.55 16.41
N ASN A 89 1.14 2.41 16.27
CA ASN A 89 1.69 2.81 14.97
C ASN A 89 3.21 2.51 14.86
N HIS A 90 3.79 1.80 15.83
CA HIS A 90 5.24 1.66 15.96
C HIS A 90 5.79 0.66 14.91
N PRO A 91 6.63 1.09 13.95
CA PRO A 91 7.05 0.21 12.85
C PRO A 91 7.90 -0.99 13.28
N TYR A 92 8.75 -0.78 14.28
CA TYR A 92 9.64 -1.82 14.80
C TYR A 92 9.01 -2.72 15.86
N GLU A 93 8.32 -2.14 16.84
CA GLU A 93 7.70 -2.94 17.91
C GLU A 93 6.43 -3.64 17.43
N GLY A 94 5.52 -2.92 16.75
CA GLY A 94 4.26 -3.48 16.25
C GLY A 94 4.34 -4.07 14.85
N GLY A 95 5.44 -3.85 14.11
CA GLY A 95 5.59 -4.32 12.73
C GLY A 95 4.80 -3.51 11.69
N LEU A 96 4.36 -2.30 12.05
CA LEU A 96 3.57 -1.40 11.21
C LEU A 96 4.36 -0.92 9.98
N PRO A 97 3.67 -0.54 8.88
CA PRO A 97 4.34 -0.06 7.66
C PRO A 97 5.19 1.19 7.91
N HIS A 98 4.61 2.19 8.57
CA HIS A 98 5.26 3.41 9.01
C HIS A 98 4.44 4.08 10.13
N VAL A 99 4.94 5.22 10.63
CA VAL A 99 4.36 5.92 11.80
C VAL A 99 2.96 6.50 11.54
N SER A 100 2.60 6.84 10.29
CA SER A 100 1.24 7.36 10.03
C SER A 100 0.19 6.26 9.96
N ASP A 101 0.56 5.00 9.76
CA ASP A 101 -0.36 3.86 9.75
C ASP A 101 -0.60 3.36 11.18
N MET A 102 -1.78 3.64 11.70
CA MET A 102 -2.15 3.29 13.07
C MET A 102 -3.13 2.12 13.09
N ALA A 103 -2.72 1.03 13.74
CA ALA A 103 -3.51 -0.17 13.97
C ALA A 103 -4.38 -0.08 15.21
N PHE A 104 -5.54 -0.71 15.13
CA PHE A 104 -6.46 -0.99 16.22
C PHE A 104 -6.83 -2.47 16.21
N LEU A 105 -6.83 -3.11 17.38
CA LEU A 105 -7.14 -4.53 17.53
C LEU A 105 -8.05 -4.77 18.74
N ALA A 106 -9.10 -5.56 18.55
CA ALA A 106 -10.01 -5.98 19.62
C ALA A 106 -10.08 -7.52 19.69
N PRO A 107 -9.88 -8.13 20.88
CA PRO A 107 -10.07 -9.55 21.07
C PRO A 107 -11.57 -9.91 21.07
N VAL A 108 -11.88 -11.06 20.51
CA VAL A 108 -13.24 -11.63 20.52
C VAL A 108 -13.30 -12.71 21.58
N PHE A 109 -14.20 -12.54 22.55
CA PHE A 109 -14.41 -13.50 23.63
C PHE A 109 -15.66 -14.35 23.44
N ALA A 110 -15.53 -15.66 23.62
CA ALA A 110 -16.63 -16.60 23.76
C ALA A 110 -16.32 -17.59 24.89
N ALA A 111 -17.30 -17.86 25.77
CA ALA A 111 -17.15 -18.73 26.94
C ALA A 111 -15.93 -18.40 27.84
N GLY A 112 -15.54 -17.13 27.93
CA GLY A 112 -14.42 -16.68 28.76
C GLY A 112 -13.03 -16.79 28.11
N GLU A 113 -12.93 -17.25 26.87
CA GLU A 113 -11.68 -17.38 26.13
C GLU A 113 -11.65 -16.49 24.87
N ILE A 114 -10.44 -16.14 24.43
CA ILE A 114 -10.23 -15.50 23.14
C ILE A 114 -10.40 -16.54 22.03
N VAL A 115 -11.25 -16.23 21.04
CA VAL A 115 -11.52 -17.12 19.90
C VAL A 115 -11.11 -16.52 18.56
N ALA A 116 -10.92 -15.20 18.51
CA ALA A 116 -10.58 -14.44 17.31
C ALA A 116 -10.12 -13.03 17.70
N PHE A 117 -9.66 -12.25 16.70
CA PHE A 117 -9.48 -10.81 16.82
C PHE A 117 -10.15 -10.11 15.63
N ALA A 118 -10.61 -8.88 15.87
CA ALA A 118 -10.96 -7.94 14.80
C ALA A 118 -9.91 -6.82 14.78
N GLY A 119 -9.57 -6.35 13.58
CA GLY A 119 -8.54 -5.32 13.41
C GLY A 119 -8.87 -4.29 12.35
N SER A 120 -8.28 -3.11 12.49
CA SER A 120 -8.20 -2.12 11.43
C SER A 120 -6.85 -1.42 11.45
N ILE A 121 -6.39 -0.94 10.30
CA ILE A 121 -5.22 -0.07 10.14
C ILE A 121 -5.66 1.04 9.21
N ALA A 122 -5.35 2.29 9.53
CA ALA A 122 -5.50 3.39 8.57
C ALA A 122 -4.40 4.44 8.72
N HIS A 123 -4.09 5.06 7.61
CA HIS A 123 -3.19 6.20 7.55
C HIS A 123 -3.84 7.42 8.23
N LYS A 124 -3.09 8.04 9.14
CA LYS A 124 -3.48 9.24 9.87
C LYS A 124 -2.94 10.47 9.17
N ALA A 125 -3.76 11.51 9.05
CA ALA A 125 -3.38 12.71 8.30
C ALA A 125 -2.16 13.43 8.90
N ASP A 126 -2.00 13.39 10.23
CA ASP A 126 -0.82 13.93 10.91
C ASP A 126 -0.71 13.31 12.31
N VAL A 127 0.48 12.82 12.63
CA VAL A 127 0.88 12.27 13.94
C VAL A 127 2.15 12.96 14.46
N GLY A 128 2.42 14.20 14.02
CA GLY A 128 3.60 14.97 14.40
C GLY A 128 4.79 14.79 13.46
N GLY A 129 6.01 14.77 14.00
CA GLY A 129 7.24 14.62 13.22
C GLY A 129 7.78 15.95 12.66
N ALA A 130 8.85 15.87 11.87
CA ALA A 130 9.63 17.01 11.38
C ALA A 130 8.87 17.87 10.36
N VAL A 131 7.93 17.27 9.63
CA VAL A 131 7.10 17.95 8.63
C VAL A 131 5.62 17.76 8.93
N ALA A 132 4.82 18.69 8.42
CA ALA A 132 3.38 18.55 8.48
C ALA A 132 2.94 17.36 7.61
N GLY A 133 1.99 16.56 8.12
CA GLY A 133 1.54 15.34 7.48
C GLY A 133 2.33 14.08 7.84
N SER A 134 3.39 14.19 8.64
CA SER A 134 4.18 13.05 9.14
C SER A 134 4.89 12.23 8.03
N THR A 135 5.07 12.85 6.86
CA THR A 135 5.58 12.21 5.66
C THR A 135 6.80 12.96 5.12
N SER A 136 7.91 12.93 5.85
CA SER A 136 9.17 13.57 5.40
C SER A 136 9.76 12.82 4.21
N ALA A 137 10.23 13.56 3.21
CA ALA A 137 10.94 12.97 2.08
C ALA A 137 12.39 12.59 2.42
N ASP A 138 12.93 13.16 3.49
CA ASP A 138 14.34 13.23 3.84
C ASP A 138 14.60 12.90 5.34
N ALA A 139 13.65 12.25 6.02
CA ALA A 139 13.86 11.82 7.40
C ALA A 139 15.09 10.92 7.50
N THR A 140 15.91 11.09 8.52
CA THR A 140 17.11 10.26 8.78
C THR A 140 16.93 9.28 9.93
N GLU A 141 15.83 9.40 10.67
CA GLU A 141 15.46 8.52 11.78
C GLU A 141 13.94 8.50 11.98
N MET A 142 13.39 7.39 12.49
CA MET A 142 11.94 7.21 12.68
C MET A 142 11.30 8.28 13.60
N PHE A 143 12.06 8.89 14.51
CA PHE A 143 11.55 9.94 15.41
C PHE A 143 11.18 11.23 14.67
N GLN A 144 11.78 11.46 13.49
CA GLN A 144 11.41 12.56 12.61
C GLN A 144 10.11 12.28 11.85
N GLU A 145 9.62 11.04 11.87
CA GLU A 145 8.42 10.63 11.12
C GLU A 145 7.13 10.83 11.92
N GLY A 146 7.19 10.86 13.26
CA GLY A 146 6.01 11.14 14.08
C GLY A 146 6.06 10.53 15.48
N LEU A 147 4.94 10.66 16.20
CA LEU A 147 4.73 10.03 17.49
C LEU A 147 4.76 8.50 17.35
N LEU A 148 5.64 7.84 18.09
CA LEU A 148 5.70 6.39 18.18
C LEU A 148 4.83 5.89 19.33
N VAL A 149 3.76 5.17 18.99
CA VAL A 149 2.81 4.54 19.91
C VAL A 149 3.10 3.03 19.93
N PRO A 150 3.74 2.51 20.99
CA PRO A 150 3.93 1.07 21.14
C PRO A 150 2.58 0.37 21.33
N PRO A 151 2.50 -0.97 21.22
CA PRO A 151 1.26 -1.69 21.46
C PRO A 151 0.74 -1.47 22.89
N ILE A 152 -0.32 -0.66 23.01
CA ILE A 152 -0.93 -0.28 24.30
C ILE A 152 -2.46 -0.34 24.21
N LYS A 153 -3.14 -0.39 25.36
CA LYS A 153 -4.61 -0.30 25.41
C LYS A 153 -5.06 1.15 25.23
N ILE A 154 -5.95 1.39 24.27
CA ILE A 154 -6.69 2.65 24.13
C ILE A 154 -8.12 2.55 24.68
N VAL A 155 -8.62 1.32 24.82
CA VAL A 155 -9.80 0.98 25.62
C VAL A 155 -9.43 -0.20 26.51
N GLU A 156 -9.72 -0.13 27.81
CA GLU A 156 -9.55 -1.24 28.74
C GLU A 156 -10.91 -1.67 29.29
N ALA A 157 -11.29 -2.92 29.05
CA ALA A 157 -12.55 -3.49 29.49
C ALA A 157 -13.78 -2.60 29.21
N GLY A 158 -13.82 -1.98 28.03
CA GLY A 158 -14.88 -1.06 27.60
C GLY A 158 -14.73 0.39 28.06
N VAL A 159 -13.69 0.73 28.83
CA VAL A 159 -13.42 2.10 29.31
C VAL A 159 -12.27 2.73 28.51
N GLY A 160 -12.54 3.86 27.87
CA GLY A 160 -11.55 4.60 27.08
C GLY A 160 -10.40 5.15 27.92
N GLN A 161 -9.18 5.03 27.43
CA GLN A 161 -7.96 5.51 28.09
C GLN A 161 -7.67 6.97 27.68
N THR A 162 -8.25 7.92 28.42
CA THR A 162 -8.24 9.33 28.05
C THR A 162 -6.85 9.94 27.96
N ASP A 163 -5.92 9.53 28.83
CA ASP A 163 -4.56 10.08 28.81
C ASP A 163 -3.76 9.59 27.61
N VAL A 164 -3.97 8.35 27.17
CA VAL A 164 -3.40 7.82 25.92
C VAL A 164 -3.91 8.63 24.74
N GLU A 165 -5.23 8.85 24.65
CA GLU A 165 -5.81 9.67 23.59
C GLU A 165 -5.22 11.09 23.62
N ARG A 166 -5.13 11.73 24.79
CA ARG A 166 -4.55 13.08 24.92
C ARG A 166 -3.11 13.17 24.44
N ILE A 167 -2.28 12.17 24.74
CA ILE A 167 -0.90 12.10 24.25
C ILE A 167 -0.85 11.99 22.73
N ILE A 168 -1.72 11.16 22.13
CA ILE A 168 -1.78 11.02 20.67
C ILE A 168 -2.22 12.35 20.03
N LEU A 169 -3.30 12.94 20.54
CA LEU A 169 -3.89 14.14 19.96
C LEU A 169 -2.99 15.37 20.10
N THR A 170 -2.27 15.53 21.21
CA THR A 170 -1.39 16.69 21.40
C THR A 170 -0.18 16.70 20.44
N ASN A 171 0.15 15.56 19.84
CA ASN A 171 1.22 15.44 18.86
C ASN A 171 0.73 15.62 17.41
N SER A 172 -0.58 15.80 17.20
CA SER A 172 -1.13 16.04 15.87
C SER A 172 -1.35 17.53 15.63
N ARG A 173 -1.02 18.00 14.42
CA ARG A 173 -1.39 19.33 13.93
C ARG A 173 -2.89 19.44 13.62
N GLN A 174 -3.60 18.30 13.55
CA GLN A 174 -5.03 18.21 13.25
C GLN A 174 -5.77 17.35 14.30
N PRO A 175 -5.77 17.76 15.59
CA PRO A 175 -6.25 16.92 16.69
C PRO A 175 -7.74 16.57 16.60
N ALA A 176 -8.58 17.45 16.04
CA ALA A 176 -10.01 17.16 15.88
C ALA A 176 -10.27 16.05 14.85
N LEU A 177 -9.59 16.12 13.70
CA LEU A 177 -9.66 15.11 12.64
C LEU A 177 -9.03 13.79 13.12
N MET A 178 -7.87 13.86 13.79
CA MET A 178 -7.23 12.68 14.38
C MET A 178 -8.15 11.99 15.39
N ARG A 179 -8.83 12.74 16.25
CA ARG A 179 -9.83 12.18 17.19
C ARG A 179 -10.96 11.50 16.44
N GLY A 180 -11.55 12.15 15.44
CA GLY A 180 -12.63 11.57 14.63
C GLY A 180 -12.23 10.24 14.01
N ASP A 181 -11.03 10.17 13.40
CA ASP A 181 -10.51 8.96 12.78
C ASP A 181 -10.13 7.87 13.79
N ILE A 182 -9.67 8.22 15.00
CA ILE A 182 -9.44 7.25 16.09
C ILE A 182 -10.76 6.65 16.55
N GLN A 183 -11.77 7.48 16.81
CA GLN A 183 -13.07 7.01 17.29
C GLN A 183 -13.79 6.16 16.24
N ALA A 184 -13.70 6.54 14.96
CA ALA A 184 -14.19 5.74 13.85
C ALA A 184 -13.52 4.35 13.83
N GLN A 185 -12.19 4.27 13.99
CA GLN A 185 -11.47 2.99 14.05
C GLN A 185 -11.89 2.13 15.24
N ILE A 186 -11.91 2.69 16.45
CA ILE A 186 -12.36 1.97 17.65
C ILE A 186 -13.75 1.36 17.41
N ALA A 187 -14.69 2.15 16.86
CA ALA A 187 -16.05 1.72 16.60
C ALA A 187 -16.12 0.55 15.60
N VAL A 188 -15.43 0.62 14.46
CA VAL A 188 -15.47 -0.46 13.46
C VAL A 188 -14.71 -1.70 13.92
N THR A 189 -13.62 -1.56 14.66
CA THR A 189 -12.90 -2.71 15.26
C THR A 189 -13.80 -3.43 16.28
N GLN A 190 -14.46 -2.69 17.17
CA GLN A 190 -15.39 -3.26 18.14
C GLN A 190 -16.62 -3.89 17.48
N MET A 191 -17.15 -3.27 16.42
CA MET A 191 -18.23 -3.84 15.60
C MET A 191 -17.81 -5.19 15.03
N GLY A 192 -16.62 -5.30 14.43
CA GLY A 192 -16.08 -6.57 13.94
C GLY A 192 -16.02 -7.63 15.04
N ALA A 193 -15.52 -7.27 16.22
CA ALA A 193 -15.44 -8.19 17.36
C ALA A 193 -16.83 -8.68 17.82
N GLN A 194 -17.79 -7.78 17.90
CA GLN A 194 -19.17 -8.10 18.27
C GLN A 194 -19.86 -9.01 17.25
N ARG A 195 -19.64 -8.77 15.95
CA ARG A 195 -20.20 -9.59 14.87
C ARG A 195 -19.62 -11.00 14.84
N VAL A 196 -18.33 -11.17 15.10
CA VAL A 196 -17.75 -12.52 15.25
C VAL A 196 -18.32 -13.23 16.47
N LYS A 197 -18.52 -12.52 17.59
CA LYS A 197 -19.19 -13.09 18.77
C LYS A 197 -20.62 -13.57 18.46
N GLU A 198 -21.36 -12.83 17.64
CA GLU A 198 -22.69 -13.24 17.15
C GLU A 198 -22.61 -14.53 16.30
N LEU A 199 -21.58 -14.69 15.47
CA LEU A 199 -21.33 -15.94 14.75
C LEU A 199 -21.03 -17.09 15.72
N CYS A 200 -20.20 -16.87 16.75
CA CYS A 200 -19.93 -17.86 17.78
C CYS A 200 -21.20 -18.27 18.56
N ASN A 201 -22.10 -17.33 18.86
CA ASN A 201 -23.38 -17.64 19.52
C ASN A 201 -24.30 -18.48 18.62
N ARG A 202 -24.29 -18.21 17.31
CA ARG A 202 -25.17 -18.89 16.35
C ARG A 202 -24.66 -20.28 15.96
N PHE A 203 -23.37 -20.42 15.69
CA PHE A 203 -22.77 -21.64 15.15
C PHE A 203 -22.00 -22.44 16.20
N GLY A 204 -21.74 -21.87 17.37
CA GLY A 204 -20.84 -22.43 18.37
C GLY A 204 -19.40 -21.94 18.17
N ALA A 205 -18.73 -21.55 19.25
CA ALA A 205 -17.36 -21.06 19.22
C ALA A 205 -16.38 -22.09 18.64
N GLY A 206 -16.49 -23.36 19.05
CA GLY A 206 -15.68 -24.46 18.51
C GLY A 206 -15.82 -24.60 17.00
N THR A 207 -17.04 -24.58 16.48
CA THR A 207 -17.31 -24.66 15.04
C THR A 207 -16.72 -23.48 14.26
N VAL A 208 -16.76 -22.26 14.81
CA VAL A 208 -16.13 -21.09 14.18
C VAL A 208 -14.60 -21.25 14.13
N MET A 209 -13.97 -21.66 15.23
CA MET A 209 -12.52 -21.89 15.29
C MET A 209 -12.08 -23.02 14.34
N ASP A 210 -12.81 -24.14 14.31
CA ASP A 210 -12.57 -25.25 13.39
C ASP A 210 -12.71 -24.81 11.93
N ALA A 211 -13.65 -23.91 11.62
CA ALA A 211 -13.79 -23.33 10.29
C ALA A 211 -12.63 -22.44 9.90
N PHE A 212 -12.16 -21.59 10.80
CA PHE A 212 -10.98 -20.76 10.55
C PHE A 212 -9.76 -21.63 10.28
N ALA A 213 -9.53 -22.66 11.10
CA ALA A 213 -8.44 -23.62 10.89
C ALA A 213 -8.56 -24.35 9.53
N ALA A 214 -9.78 -24.78 9.14
CA ALA A 214 -10.01 -25.42 7.86
C ALA A 214 -9.79 -24.48 6.66
N ILE A 215 -10.20 -23.21 6.76
CA ILE A 215 -10.00 -22.18 5.73
C ILE A 215 -8.50 -21.91 5.52
N LEU A 216 -7.75 -21.79 6.61
CA LEU A 216 -6.29 -21.59 6.57
C LEU A 216 -5.59 -22.80 5.95
N LYS A 217 -5.95 -24.02 6.38
CA LYS A 217 -5.38 -25.25 5.83
C LYS A 217 -5.66 -25.38 4.33
N ALA A 218 -6.90 -25.11 3.91
CA ALA A 218 -7.28 -25.20 2.50
C ALA A 218 -6.44 -24.26 1.63
N ALA A 219 -6.23 -23.01 2.05
CA ALA A 219 -5.39 -22.07 1.32
C ALA A 219 -3.91 -22.49 1.27
N ALA A 220 -3.38 -23.10 2.33
CA ALA A 220 -2.04 -23.68 2.30
C ALA A 220 -1.93 -24.81 1.27
N ASP A 221 -2.92 -25.71 1.22
CA ASP A 221 -2.94 -26.82 0.26
C ASP A 221 -3.12 -26.31 -1.18
N GLU A 222 -4.00 -25.32 -1.40
CA GLU A 222 -4.22 -24.67 -2.70
C GLU A 222 -2.95 -24.00 -3.22
N LEU A 223 -2.25 -23.23 -2.37
CA LEU A 223 -1.00 -22.59 -2.76
C LEU A 223 0.10 -23.63 -3.03
N ARG A 224 0.23 -24.66 -2.21
CA ARG A 224 1.20 -25.75 -2.43
C ARG A 224 0.97 -26.44 -3.77
N ALA A 225 -0.28 -26.75 -4.10
CA ALA A 225 -0.64 -27.36 -5.38
C ALA A 225 -0.42 -26.40 -6.58
N ALA A 226 -0.53 -25.09 -6.38
CA ALA A 226 -0.23 -24.10 -7.41
C ALA A 226 1.30 -23.94 -7.61
N VAL A 227 2.08 -23.82 -6.53
CA VAL A 227 3.54 -23.72 -6.59
C VAL A 227 4.16 -24.97 -7.20
N ALA A 228 3.65 -26.17 -6.88
CA ALA A 228 4.13 -27.43 -7.44
C ALA A 228 3.95 -27.57 -8.96
N ARG A 229 3.15 -26.69 -9.59
CA ARG A 229 2.98 -26.63 -11.06
C ARG A 229 4.01 -25.74 -11.75
N LEU A 230 4.73 -24.91 -11.00
CA LEU A 230 5.84 -24.13 -11.54
C LEU A 230 7.07 -25.04 -11.76
N PRO A 231 7.91 -24.76 -12.76
CA PRO A 231 9.15 -25.50 -12.93
C PRO A 231 10.07 -25.27 -11.73
N GLU A 232 10.74 -26.33 -11.26
CA GLU A 232 11.76 -26.19 -10.23
C GLU A 232 12.98 -25.43 -10.76
N GLY A 233 13.67 -24.70 -9.88
CA GLY A 233 14.87 -23.94 -10.24
C GLY A 233 14.99 -22.61 -9.52
N GLY A 234 15.96 -21.81 -9.97
CA GLY A 234 16.28 -20.49 -9.40
C GLY A 234 16.16 -19.36 -10.42
N SER A 235 15.73 -18.19 -9.95
CA SER A 235 15.66 -16.95 -10.73
C SER A 235 15.99 -15.76 -9.83
N SER A 236 16.71 -14.77 -10.36
CA SER A 236 17.03 -13.55 -9.63
C SER A 236 16.70 -12.33 -10.47
N ALA A 237 16.34 -11.25 -9.79
CA ALA A 237 16.14 -9.93 -10.38
C ALA A 237 16.58 -8.85 -9.39
N GLU A 238 16.88 -7.68 -9.93
CA GLU A 238 17.22 -6.49 -9.16
C GLU A 238 16.57 -5.25 -9.77
N GLY A 239 16.43 -4.21 -8.96
CA GLY A 239 15.88 -2.95 -9.42
C GLY A 239 16.32 -1.81 -8.52
N LEU A 240 16.31 -0.61 -9.10
CA LEU A 240 16.78 0.61 -8.45
C LEU A 240 15.61 1.54 -8.16
N LEU A 241 15.60 2.10 -6.96
CA LEU A 241 14.91 3.35 -6.64
C LEU A 241 15.79 4.53 -7.05
N ASP A 242 15.19 5.69 -7.31
CA ASP A 242 15.92 6.88 -7.74
C ASP A 242 16.94 7.36 -6.71
N SER A 243 16.55 7.41 -5.42
CA SER A 243 17.40 7.74 -4.26
C SER A 243 16.69 7.40 -2.94
N ASP A 244 17.38 7.59 -1.81
CA ASP A 244 16.76 7.53 -0.47
C ASP A 244 16.17 8.86 0.01
N GLY A 245 16.28 9.95 -0.77
CA GLY A 245 15.82 11.28 -0.38
C GLY A 245 16.80 12.09 0.50
N VAL A 246 17.89 11.49 0.98
CA VAL A 246 18.96 12.14 1.75
C VAL A 246 20.24 12.24 0.93
N VAL A 247 20.59 11.16 0.21
CA VAL A 247 21.72 11.08 -0.72
C VAL A 247 21.14 10.98 -2.14
N ILE A 248 20.73 12.13 -2.69
CA ILE A 248 19.95 12.23 -3.93
C ILE A 248 20.61 11.56 -5.14
N ASP A 249 21.93 11.58 -5.24
CA ASP A 249 22.63 11.03 -6.41
C ASP A 249 22.87 9.52 -6.35
N HIS A 250 22.56 8.87 -5.22
CA HIS A 250 22.82 7.44 -4.98
C HIS A 250 21.51 6.62 -5.06
N PRO A 251 21.31 5.81 -6.12
CA PRO A 251 20.19 4.88 -6.21
C PRO A 251 20.21 3.85 -5.08
N VAL A 252 19.04 3.31 -4.74
CA VAL A 252 18.93 2.23 -3.75
C VAL A 252 18.49 0.95 -4.44
N LYS A 253 19.28 -0.12 -4.30
CA LYS A 253 19.03 -1.41 -4.94
C LYS A 253 18.17 -2.32 -4.05
N LEU A 254 17.14 -2.88 -4.68
CA LEU A 254 16.33 -3.98 -4.20
C LEU A 254 16.66 -5.22 -5.02
N ALA A 255 16.84 -6.36 -4.38
CA ALA A 255 17.15 -7.61 -5.07
C ALA A 255 16.43 -8.80 -4.43
N VAL A 256 16.09 -9.78 -5.28
CA VAL A 256 15.52 -11.05 -4.83
C VAL A 256 16.12 -12.20 -5.62
N THR A 257 16.38 -13.31 -4.92
CA THR A 257 16.60 -14.63 -5.52
C THR A 257 15.46 -15.55 -5.11
N ILE A 258 14.76 -16.11 -6.09
CA ILE A 258 13.63 -17.01 -5.91
C ILE A 258 14.06 -18.42 -6.24
N ALA A 259 13.72 -19.39 -5.38
CA ALA A 259 13.89 -20.81 -5.64
C ALA A 259 12.56 -21.54 -5.46
N ILE A 260 12.19 -22.34 -6.47
CA ILE A 260 11.03 -23.24 -6.42
C ILE A 260 11.56 -24.67 -6.30
N LYS A 261 11.15 -25.37 -5.24
CA LYS A 261 11.54 -26.76 -4.99
C LYS A 261 10.53 -27.46 -4.07
N ASP A 262 10.18 -28.70 -4.35
CA ASP A 262 9.31 -29.55 -3.50
C ASP A 262 7.96 -28.87 -3.14
N GLY A 263 7.41 -28.09 -4.07
CA GLY A 263 6.17 -27.33 -3.84
C GLY A 263 6.30 -26.17 -2.85
N ILE A 264 7.51 -25.73 -2.53
CA ILE A 264 7.83 -24.58 -1.67
C ILE A 264 8.47 -23.47 -2.51
N ALA A 265 8.05 -22.22 -2.27
CA ALA A 265 8.64 -21.03 -2.88
C ALA A 265 9.51 -20.29 -1.86
N SER A 266 10.80 -20.19 -2.12
CA SER A 266 11.76 -19.48 -1.27
C SER A 266 12.18 -18.16 -1.91
N PHE A 267 12.21 -17.08 -1.13
CA PHE A 267 12.60 -15.74 -1.57
C PHE A 267 13.72 -15.24 -0.66
N ASP A 268 14.87 -14.94 -1.25
CA ASP A 268 16.04 -14.41 -0.55
C ASP A 268 16.31 -12.96 -0.96
N PHE A 269 16.20 -12.05 0.00
CA PHE A 269 16.41 -10.62 -0.17
C PHE A 269 17.78 -10.13 0.31
N SER A 270 18.67 -11.05 0.71
CA SER A 270 19.97 -10.75 1.34
C SER A 270 20.91 -9.91 0.46
N ASN A 271 20.67 -9.86 -0.85
CA ASN A 271 21.46 -9.09 -1.81
C ASN A 271 20.96 -7.65 -2.03
N SER A 272 19.88 -7.24 -1.34
CA SER A 272 19.43 -5.83 -1.32
C SER A 272 20.45 -4.95 -0.60
N ASP A 273 20.44 -3.65 -0.88
CA ASP A 273 21.40 -2.72 -0.28
C ASP A 273 21.28 -2.65 1.26
N PRO A 274 22.35 -2.24 1.96
CA PRO A 274 22.27 -1.85 3.36
C PRO A 274 21.15 -0.84 3.60
N GLN A 275 20.54 -0.86 4.79
CA GLN A 275 19.46 0.06 5.15
C GLN A 275 19.86 1.50 4.80
N ALA A 276 18.96 2.21 4.13
CA ALA A 276 19.18 3.55 3.65
C ALA A 276 19.20 4.54 4.82
N ARG A 277 19.83 5.71 4.60
CA ARG A 277 19.78 6.81 5.57
C ARG A 277 18.38 7.43 5.57
N GLY A 278 17.82 7.60 4.38
CA GLY A 278 16.48 8.15 4.18
C GLY A 278 15.33 7.15 4.35
N PRO A 279 14.07 7.61 4.26
CA PRO A 279 12.86 6.89 4.69
C PRO A 279 12.39 5.77 3.73
N VAL A 280 13.28 5.21 2.93
CA VAL A 280 12.98 4.18 1.90
C VAL A 280 13.20 2.74 2.40
N ASN A 281 13.26 2.56 3.71
CA ASN A 281 13.42 1.24 4.33
C ASN A 281 12.08 0.53 4.52
N LEU A 282 12.11 -0.80 4.46
CA LEU A 282 10.96 -1.67 4.72
C LEU A 282 11.13 -2.48 5.99
N ARG A 283 9.99 -2.77 6.62
CA ARG A 283 9.86 -3.84 7.62
C ARG A 283 9.47 -5.16 6.94
N PRO A 284 9.85 -6.33 7.51
CA PRO A 284 9.57 -7.63 6.90
C PRO A 284 8.10 -7.88 6.55
N SER A 285 7.15 -7.35 7.34
CA SER A 285 5.71 -7.42 7.05
C SER A 285 5.34 -6.81 5.69
N MET A 286 6.05 -5.77 5.26
CA MET A 286 5.84 -5.13 3.95
C MET A 286 6.43 -5.95 2.81
N VAL A 287 7.59 -6.58 3.04
CA VAL A 287 8.18 -7.52 2.07
C VAL A 287 7.30 -8.75 1.90
N GLU A 288 6.73 -9.28 2.98
CA GLU A 288 5.74 -10.35 2.94
C GLU A 288 4.54 -10.00 2.04
N ALA A 289 4.01 -8.78 2.15
CA ALA A 289 2.92 -8.31 1.30
C ALA A 289 3.31 -8.35 -0.18
N CYS A 290 4.51 -7.85 -0.50
CA CYS A 290 5.05 -7.87 -1.86
C CYS A 290 5.17 -9.29 -2.42
N VAL A 291 5.69 -10.23 -1.62
CA VAL A 291 5.85 -11.63 -2.00
C VAL A 291 4.51 -12.29 -2.28
N PHE A 292 3.55 -12.21 -1.37
CA PHE A 292 2.27 -12.89 -1.55
C PHE A 292 1.45 -12.29 -2.69
N TYR A 293 1.47 -10.97 -2.86
CA TYR A 293 0.83 -10.33 -4.01
C TYR A 293 1.43 -10.82 -5.33
N ALA A 294 2.76 -10.79 -5.45
CA ALA A 294 3.44 -11.17 -6.68
C ALA A 294 3.30 -12.67 -6.98
N LEU A 295 3.42 -13.53 -5.97
CA LEU A 295 3.28 -14.98 -6.12
C LEU A 295 1.85 -15.38 -6.52
N ILE A 296 0.83 -14.83 -5.86
CA ILE A 296 -0.58 -15.10 -6.21
C ILE A 296 -0.87 -14.58 -7.63
N GLY A 297 -0.44 -13.36 -7.94
CA GLY A 297 -0.58 -12.77 -9.27
C GLY A 297 0.12 -13.56 -10.38
N CYS A 298 1.25 -14.19 -10.08
CA CYS A 298 1.98 -15.10 -10.97
C CYS A 298 1.24 -16.44 -11.16
N LEU A 299 0.57 -16.96 -10.13
CA LEU A 299 -0.05 -18.28 -10.17
C LEU A 299 -1.48 -18.29 -10.74
N GLY A 300 -2.34 -17.35 -10.39
CA GLY A 300 -3.78 -17.53 -10.58
C GLY A 300 -4.66 -16.41 -10.03
N PRO A 301 -5.68 -15.90 -10.75
CA PRO A 301 -6.66 -14.97 -10.16
C PRO A 301 -7.58 -15.63 -9.12
N ASN A 302 -7.61 -16.97 -9.06
CA ASN A 302 -8.50 -17.72 -8.16
C ASN A 302 -7.90 -17.92 -6.75
N LEU A 303 -6.59 -17.69 -6.60
CA LEU A 303 -5.93 -17.78 -5.30
C LEU A 303 -6.15 -16.48 -4.53
N HIS A 304 -6.53 -16.60 -3.27
CA HIS A 304 -6.76 -15.46 -2.38
C HIS A 304 -5.94 -15.64 -1.13
N PHE A 305 -5.16 -14.63 -0.76
CA PHE A 305 -4.30 -14.72 0.40
C PHE A 305 -5.10 -14.97 1.68
N ASN A 306 -4.57 -15.86 2.51
CA ASN A 306 -4.79 -15.87 3.94
C ASN A 306 -3.51 -16.37 4.61
N ASP A 307 -3.42 -16.27 5.94
CA ASP A 307 -2.15 -16.56 6.62
C ASP A 307 -1.72 -18.04 6.59
N GLY A 308 -2.59 -18.96 6.18
CA GLY A 308 -2.23 -20.37 5.98
C GLY A 308 -1.25 -20.56 4.82
N MET A 309 -1.26 -19.68 3.83
CA MET A 309 -0.35 -19.71 2.68
C MET A 309 1.13 -19.59 3.06
N ARG A 310 1.43 -19.06 4.26
CA ARG A 310 2.80 -18.94 4.78
C ARG A 310 3.51 -20.27 4.98
N ASP A 311 2.77 -21.36 5.12
CA ASP A 311 3.35 -22.69 5.26
C ASP A 311 4.15 -23.11 4.01
N VAL A 312 3.85 -22.50 2.85
CA VAL A 312 4.40 -22.81 1.53
C VAL A 312 5.48 -21.84 1.08
N VAL A 313 5.72 -20.77 1.84
CA VAL A 313 6.66 -19.70 1.50
C VAL A 313 7.79 -19.63 2.52
N ARG A 314 9.02 -19.40 2.06
CA ARG A 314 10.20 -19.15 2.91
C ARG A 314 10.80 -17.80 2.53
N LEU A 315 11.11 -16.98 3.53
CA LEU A 315 11.69 -15.66 3.34
C LEU A 315 13.02 -15.58 4.09
N THR A 316 14.07 -15.16 3.38
CA THR A 316 15.41 -14.97 3.93
C THR A 316 15.80 -13.51 3.79
N TYR A 317 16.40 -12.96 4.86
CA TYR A 317 16.85 -11.58 4.93
C TYR A 317 18.25 -11.51 5.50
N ALA A 318 19.09 -10.64 4.95
CA ALA A 318 20.26 -10.14 5.65
C ALA A 318 19.83 -9.07 6.68
N PRO A 319 20.51 -8.97 7.83
CA PRO A 319 20.23 -7.93 8.81
C PRO A 319 20.60 -6.55 8.25
N ARG A 320 19.89 -5.50 8.71
CA ARG A 320 20.19 -4.10 8.39
C ARG A 320 20.26 -3.81 6.90
N THR A 321 19.33 -4.36 6.13
CA THR A 321 19.12 -4.07 4.70
C THR A 321 17.88 -3.22 4.49
N VAL A 322 17.72 -2.63 3.32
CA VAL A 322 16.49 -1.88 2.98
C VAL A 322 15.21 -2.72 3.02
N THR A 323 15.33 -4.05 2.91
CA THR A 323 14.20 -5.00 3.05
C THR A 323 14.01 -5.53 4.47
N ASN A 324 14.94 -5.24 5.39
CA ASN A 324 14.92 -5.69 6.78
C ASN A 324 15.72 -4.71 7.64
N ALA A 325 15.22 -3.48 7.76
CA ALA A 325 15.94 -2.40 8.44
C ALA A 325 15.80 -2.50 9.96
N ASP A 326 16.77 -1.98 10.71
CA ASP A 326 16.72 -1.90 12.17
C ASP A 326 16.49 -0.47 12.68
N PRO A 327 15.99 -0.27 13.91
CA PRO A 327 15.93 1.05 14.52
C PRO A 327 17.31 1.71 14.57
N PRO A 328 17.39 3.05 14.46
CA PRO A 328 16.29 4.00 14.35
C PRO A 328 15.94 4.35 12.89
N ALA A 329 16.15 3.45 11.91
CA ALA A 329 15.97 3.82 10.51
C ALA A 329 14.54 4.32 10.22
N PRO A 330 14.38 5.29 9.30
CA PRO A 330 13.08 5.79 8.89
C PRO A 330 12.46 4.88 7.81
N VAL A 331 11.12 4.75 7.80
CA VAL A 331 10.35 3.84 6.93
C VAL A 331 9.15 4.52 6.23
N SER A 332 9.00 5.84 6.34
CA SER A 332 7.77 6.54 5.92
C SER A 332 7.48 6.50 4.41
N ASN A 333 8.48 6.24 3.56
CA ASN A 333 8.33 6.13 2.11
C ASN A 333 8.19 4.69 1.62
N TYR A 334 7.78 3.76 2.49
CA TYR A 334 7.65 2.33 2.16
C TYR A 334 6.81 2.04 0.90
N GLN A 335 5.79 2.86 0.58
CA GLN A 335 4.85 2.54 -0.51
C GLN A 335 5.54 2.45 -1.87
N MET A 336 6.33 3.47 -2.26
CA MET A 336 7.03 3.44 -3.56
C MET A 336 8.09 2.33 -3.62
N VAL A 337 8.69 2.01 -2.47
CA VAL A 337 9.66 0.91 -2.31
C VAL A 337 8.98 -0.44 -2.50
N ASN A 338 7.81 -0.65 -1.91
CA ASN A 338 7.00 -1.85 -2.09
C ASN A 338 6.63 -2.07 -3.55
N LEU A 339 6.18 -1.02 -4.25
CA LEU A 339 5.80 -1.13 -5.66
C LEU A 339 7.00 -1.49 -6.54
N LYS A 340 8.17 -0.89 -6.28
CA LYS A 340 9.40 -1.29 -6.97
C LYS A 340 9.83 -2.73 -6.62
N LEU A 341 9.70 -3.14 -5.35
CA LEU A 341 10.00 -4.51 -4.93
C LEU A 341 9.08 -5.53 -5.60
N VAL A 342 7.79 -5.20 -5.77
CA VAL A 342 6.85 -6.03 -6.51
C VAL A 342 7.29 -6.20 -7.96
N ASP A 343 7.71 -5.15 -8.66
CA ASP A 343 8.25 -5.27 -10.02
C ASP A 343 9.45 -6.23 -10.07
N VAL A 344 10.38 -6.09 -9.12
CA VAL A 344 11.58 -6.96 -9.03
C VAL A 344 11.17 -8.42 -8.79
N ILE A 345 10.21 -8.69 -7.90
CA ILE A 345 9.72 -10.04 -7.63
C ILE A 345 8.99 -10.60 -8.86
N LEU A 346 8.14 -9.81 -9.52
CA LEU A 346 7.41 -10.24 -10.71
C LEU A 346 8.34 -10.53 -11.89
N GLU A 347 9.43 -9.77 -12.05
CA GLU A 347 10.45 -10.03 -13.06
C GLU A 347 11.12 -11.39 -12.82
N ALA A 348 11.54 -11.68 -11.58
CA ALA A 348 12.12 -12.96 -11.23
C ALA A 348 11.11 -14.12 -11.40
N LEU A 349 9.85 -13.92 -10.99
CA LEU A 349 8.76 -14.90 -11.13
C LEU A 349 8.37 -15.14 -12.59
N GLY A 350 8.50 -14.14 -13.45
CA GLY A 350 8.17 -14.22 -14.87
C GLY A 350 8.96 -15.31 -15.61
N ARG A 351 10.12 -15.73 -15.09
CA ARG A 351 10.87 -16.88 -15.63
C ARG A 351 10.18 -18.22 -15.40
N PHE A 352 9.48 -18.37 -14.28
CA PHE A 352 8.74 -19.59 -13.95
C PHE A 352 7.36 -19.65 -14.62
N HIS A 353 6.75 -18.49 -14.89
CA HIS A 353 5.46 -18.40 -15.56
C HIS A 353 5.42 -17.30 -16.65
N PRO A 354 6.13 -17.46 -17.79
CA PRO A 354 6.25 -16.42 -18.83
C PRO A 354 4.93 -15.88 -19.37
N ALA A 355 3.91 -16.74 -19.46
CA ALA A 355 2.56 -16.38 -19.92
C ALA A 355 1.81 -15.39 -18.99
N ARG A 356 2.31 -15.16 -17.77
CA ARG A 356 1.76 -14.21 -16.80
C ARG A 356 2.75 -13.14 -16.39
N ALA A 357 3.90 -13.10 -17.04
CA ALA A 357 4.85 -12.03 -16.84
C ALA A 357 4.26 -10.72 -17.38
N ILE A 358 4.43 -9.65 -16.61
CA ILE A 358 4.00 -8.30 -16.98
C ILE A 358 5.21 -7.37 -17.00
N ALA A 359 5.17 -6.35 -17.85
CA ALA A 359 6.14 -5.28 -17.80
C ALA A 359 6.02 -4.49 -16.50
N ASN A 360 7.07 -3.74 -16.14
CA ASN A 360 7.08 -2.97 -14.89
C ASN A 360 5.96 -1.93 -14.91
N ALA A 361 5.31 -1.73 -13.76
CA ALA A 361 4.31 -0.69 -13.61
C ALA A 361 4.96 0.66 -13.29
N GLY A 362 4.18 1.73 -13.40
CA GLY A 362 4.47 2.98 -12.71
C GLY A 362 4.46 2.82 -11.19
N SER A 363 4.70 3.91 -10.46
CA SER A 363 4.77 3.89 -8.99
C SER A 363 3.50 4.42 -8.34
N SER A 364 3.58 4.74 -7.06
CA SER A 364 2.64 5.60 -6.34
C SER A 364 3.38 6.89 -5.98
N SER A 365 2.64 7.97 -5.77
CA SER A 365 3.20 9.22 -5.26
C SER A 365 2.30 9.85 -4.23
N ALA A 366 2.90 10.43 -3.20
CA ALA A 366 2.21 11.16 -2.16
C ALA A 366 2.45 12.65 -2.33
N LEU A 367 1.39 13.43 -2.17
CA LEU A 367 1.40 14.88 -2.12
C LEU A 367 0.85 15.31 -0.77
N THR A 368 1.62 16.11 -0.05
CA THR A 368 1.14 16.83 1.13
C THR A 368 1.23 18.32 0.84
N VAL A 369 0.16 19.06 1.11
CA VAL A 369 0.16 20.53 1.05
C VAL A 369 -0.25 21.08 2.41
N ALA A 370 0.67 21.79 3.05
CA ALA A 370 0.43 22.51 4.29
C ALA A 370 0.11 23.97 3.96
N TRP A 371 -1.17 24.30 3.96
CA TRP A 371 -1.68 25.62 3.64
C TRP A 371 -1.47 26.57 4.81
N ALA A 372 -0.96 27.79 4.56
CA ALA A 372 -0.79 28.76 5.65
C ALA A 372 -2.14 29.23 6.22
N LYS A 373 -3.22 29.15 5.41
CA LYS A 373 -4.61 29.30 5.85
C LYS A 373 -5.54 28.38 5.07
N GLY A 374 -6.35 27.59 5.77
CA GLY A 374 -7.37 26.71 5.18
C GLY A 374 -8.68 27.46 4.86
N ARG A 375 -9.62 26.76 4.22
CA ARG A 375 -10.99 27.26 4.07
C ARG A 375 -11.72 27.22 5.42
N SER A 376 -12.77 28.03 5.57
CA SER A 376 -13.53 28.08 6.82
C SER A 376 -14.08 26.70 7.17
N GLY A 377 -13.77 26.21 8.38
CA GLY A 377 -14.20 24.89 8.85
C GLY A 377 -13.42 23.70 8.26
N GLN A 378 -12.38 23.94 7.45
CA GLN A 378 -11.63 22.89 6.76
C GLN A 378 -10.18 22.79 7.25
N SER A 379 -9.57 21.63 7.00
CA SER A 379 -8.18 21.35 7.34
C SER A 379 -7.21 22.27 6.58
N THR A 380 -6.13 22.68 7.24
CA THR A 380 -4.97 23.32 6.59
C THR A 380 -4.00 22.30 6.00
N MET A 381 -4.26 21.02 6.20
CA MET A 381 -3.44 19.91 5.74
C MET A 381 -4.20 19.12 4.70
N GLN A 382 -3.66 19.12 3.48
CA GLN A 382 -4.10 18.28 2.38
C GLN A 382 -3.12 17.12 2.23
N TYR A 383 -3.67 15.92 2.10
CA TYR A 383 -2.90 14.73 1.74
C TYR A 383 -3.59 14.03 0.58
N GLU A 384 -2.80 13.62 -0.41
CA GLU A 384 -3.28 12.90 -1.56
C GLU A 384 -2.29 11.81 -1.95
N ILE A 385 -2.84 10.71 -2.44
CA ILE A 385 -2.08 9.67 -3.10
C ILE A 385 -2.54 9.62 -4.55
N MET A 386 -1.58 9.67 -5.46
CA MET A 386 -1.84 9.53 -6.89
C MET A 386 -1.40 8.17 -7.37
N GLY A 387 -2.28 7.52 -8.13
CA GLY A 387 -1.95 6.36 -8.95
C GLY A 387 -1.04 6.71 -10.12
N SER A 388 -0.76 5.69 -10.92
CA SER A 388 0.12 5.78 -12.09
C SER A 388 -0.45 4.88 -13.18
N ALA A 389 0.26 3.84 -13.62
CA ALA A 389 -0.20 2.95 -14.68
C ALA A 389 0.41 1.55 -14.55
N TYR A 390 -0.32 0.52 -14.93
CA TYR A 390 0.24 -0.84 -15.02
C TYR A 390 1.07 -1.02 -16.30
N GLY A 391 2.05 -1.91 -16.24
CA GLY A 391 2.72 -2.40 -17.45
C GLY A 391 1.81 -3.29 -18.30
N GLY A 392 2.12 -3.38 -19.59
CA GLY A 392 1.47 -4.34 -20.50
C GLY A 392 1.81 -5.78 -20.13
N GLY A 393 0.94 -6.71 -20.52
CA GLY A 393 1.14 -8.14 -20.34
C GLY A 393 0.69 -8.91 -21.58
N MET A 394 1.03 -10.19 -21.63
CA MET A 394 0.60 -11.03 -22.75
C MET A 394 -0.93 -11.07 -22.83
N GLY A 395 -1.47 -10.56 -23.94
CA GLY A 395 -2.91 -10.51 -24.20
C GLY A 395 -3.64 -9.27 -23.70
N HIS A 396 -2.97 -8.32 -23.01
CA HIS A 396 -3.64 -7.12 -22.51
C HIS A 396 -2.72 -5.90 -22.38
N ASP A 397 -3.25 -4.73 -22.75
CA ASP A 397 -2.60 -3.45 -22.44
C ASP A 397 -2.58 -3.20 -20.93
N GLY A 398 -1.69 -2.32 -20.48
CA GLY A 398 -1.63 -1.84 -19.11
C GLY A 398 -2.75 -0.84 -18.81
N ALA A 399 -3.34 -0.93 -17.61
CA ALA A 399 -4.34 0.02 -17.15
C ALA A 399 -3.72 1.41 -16.91
N CYS A 400 -4.41 2.46 -17.38
CA CYS A 400 -3.99 3.86 -17.24
C CYS A 400 -4.54 4.48 -15.95
N ALA A 401 -3.85 5.50 -15.41
CA ALA A 401 -4.29 6.32 -14.27
C ALA A 401 -4.90 5.55 -13.06
N THR A 402 -4.28 4.44 -12.67
CA THR A 402 -4.76 3.58 -11.58
C THR A 402 -3.69 3.41 -10.51
N ALA A 403 -4.13 3.15 -9.27
CA ALA A 403 -3.25 2.62 -8.25
C ALA A 403 -2.65 1.29 -8.72
N THR A 404 -1.32 1.17 -8.63
CA THR A 404 -0.60 -0.03 -9.05
C THR A 404 -0.34 -0.95 -7.87
N HIS A 405 -0.20 -2.23 -8.21
CA HIS A 405 0.05 -3.35 -7.33
C HIS A 405 -0.80 -3.40 -6.05
N LEU A 406 -0.15 -3.22 -4.91
CA LEU A 406 -0.64 -3.46 -3.56
C LEU A 406 -1.58 -2.37 -3.02
N SER A 407 -1.62 -1.22 -3.69
CA SER A 407 -2.17 0.01 -3.10
C SER A 407 -3.70 -0.02 -3.04
N ASN A 408 -4.37 -0.34 -4.16
CA ASN A 408 -5.84 -0.32 -4.30
C ASN A 408 -6.51 0.95 -3.71
N LEU A 409 -5.85 2.09 -3.89
CA LEU A 409 -6.27 3.40 -3.39
C LEU A 409 -7.08 4.16 -4.44
N HIS A 410 -7.91 5.07 -3.96
CA HIS A 410 -8.70 5.96 -4.81
C HIS A 410 -8.05 7.33 -4.92
N ILE A 411 -8.25 7.97 -6.07
CA ILE A 411 -7.83 9.35 -6.29
C ILE A 411 -8.92 10.29 -5.74
N THR A 412 -8.52 11.30 -4.98
CA THR A 412 -9.44 12.32 -4.46
C THR A 412 -10.15 13.07 -5.59
N PRO A 413 -11.50 13.22 -5.55
CA PRO A 413 -12.25 14.00 -6.55
C PRO A 413 -11.86 15.48 -6.54
N ILE A 414 -11.87 16.12 -7.71
CA ILE A 414 -11.50 17.53 -7.86
C ILE A 414 -12.43 18.43 -7.03
N GLU A 415 -13.74 18.14 -7.03
CA GLU A 415 -14.73 18.92 -6.29
C GLU A 415 -14.41 18.90 -4.79
N ILE A 416 -13.94 17.77 -4.25
CA ILE A 416 -13.53 17.70 -2.83
C ILE A 416 -12.27 18.53 -2.61
N LEU A 417 -11.28 18.44 -3.49
CA LEU A 417 -10.04 19.22 -3.36
C LEU A 417 -10.31 20.72 -3.35
N GLU A 418 -11.08 21.22 -4.32
CA GLU A 418 -11.34 22.65 -4.45
C GLU A 418 -12.31 23.18 -3.38
N THR A 419 -13.20 22.35 -2.84
CA THR A 419 -14.13 22.75 -1.76
C THR A 419 -13.49 22.73 -0.39
N GLU A 420 -12.52 21.86 -0.13
CA GLU A 420 -11.85 21.75 1.18
C GLU A 420 -10.58 22.57 1.27
N PHE A 421 -9.81 22.64 0.19
CA PHE A 421 -8.48 23.27 0.19
C PHE A 421 -8.45 24.52 -0.68
N PRO A 422 -7.57 25.50 -0.37
CA PRO A 422 -7.41 26.71 -1.16
C PRO A 422 -6.53 26.43 -2.39
N CYS A 423 -6.97 25.51 -3.25
CA CYS A 423 -6.37 25.22 -4.55
C CYS A 423 -7.42 25.32 -5.67
N ARG A 424 -6.93 25.37 -6.90
CA ARG A 424 -7.70 25.15 -8.12
C ARG A 424 -6.97 24.14 -9.00
N ILE A 425 -7.69 23.19 -9.57
CA ILE A 425 -7.15 22.19 -10.50
C ILE A 425 -7.41 22.68 -11.92
N SER A 426 -6.35 23.13 -12.61
CA SER A 426 -6.49 23.68 -13.97
C SER A 426 -6.46 22.59 -15.05
N ARG A 427 -5.82 21.44 -14.77
CA ARG A 427 -5.72 20.29 -15.69
C ARG A 427 -5.74 18.98 -14.93
N PHE A 428 -6.44 18.00 -15.49
CA PHE A 428 -6.43 16.61 -15.04
C PHE A 428 -6.70 15.67 -16.21
N GLU A 429 -5.68 14.96 -16.69
CA GLU A 429 -5.77 14.21 -17.94
C GLU A 429 -4.77 13.05 -18.02
N LEU A 430 -5.00 12.16 -18.99
CA LEU A 430 -4.00 11.19 -19.44
C LEU A 430 -3.03 11.86 -20.40
N VAL A 431 -1.74 11.49 -20.32
CA VAL A 431 -0.72 12.05 -21.21
C VAL A 431 -0.43 11.07 -22.36
N PRO A 432 -0.70 11.44 -23.63
CA PRO A 432 -0.42 10.59 -24.78
C PRO A 432 1.04 10.15 -24.86
N ASP A 433 1.30 8.98 -25.46
CA ASP A 433 2.65 8.43 -25.71
C ASP A 433 3.51 8.17 -24.46
N THR A 434 2.92 8.21 -23.25
CA THR A 434 3.67 7.97 -22.00
C THR A 434 3.72 6.50 -21.58
N GLY A 435 2.77 5.69 -22.04
CA GLY A 435 2.81 4.24 -21.89
C GLY A 435 3.86 3.64 -22.83
N GLY A 436 4.68 2.73 -22.31
CA GLY A 436 5.71 2.06 -23.10
C GLY A 436 5.10 1.31 -24.28
N ALA A 437 5.62 1.57 -25.47
CA ALA A 437 5.16 0.91 -26.69
C ALA A 437 5.43 -0.59 -26.64
N GLY A 438 4.52 -1.39 -27.15
CA GLY A 438 4.65 -2.84 -27.25
C GLY A 438 3.50 -3.42 -28.05
N GLN A 439 3.58 -4.71 -28.37
CA GLN A 439 2.42 -5.45 -28.90
C GLN A 439 1.20 -5.18 -28.01
N TRP A 440 1.42 -5.20 -26.69
CA TRP A 440 0.53 -4.62 -25.69
C TRP A 440 1.20 -3.43 -25.01
N ARG A 441 0.55 -2.28 -25.06
CA ARG A 441 1.06 -0.99 -24.58
C ARG A 441 0.99 -0.93 -23.06
N GLY A 442 1.97 -0.32 -22.41
CA GLY A 442 1.86 0.06 -20.99
C GLY A 442 0.80 1.14 -20.77
N GLY A 443 0.22 1.23 -19.58
CA GLY A 443 -0.76 2.28 -19.28
C GLY A 443 -0.16 3.69 -19.32
N LEU A 444 -0.97 4.69 -19.61
CA LEU A 444 -0.54 6.09 -19.70
C LEU A 444 -0.42 6.75 -18.33
N SER A 445 0.49 7.72 -18.25
CA SER A 445 0.64 8.62 -17.12
C SER A 445 -0.62 9.47 -16.91
N LEU A 446 -0.88 9.73 -15.63
CA LEU A 446 -1.81 10.72 -15.14
C LEU A 446 -1.07 12.04 -14.90
N LEU A 447 -1.68 13.15 -15.29
CA LEU A 447 -1.17 14.50 -15.08
C LEU A 447 -2.20 15.35 -14.33
N ARG A 448 -1.74 16.13 -13.34
CA ARG A 448 -2.56 17.09 -12.61
C ARG A 448 -1.80 18.39 -12.37
N GLU A 449 -2.45 19.51 -12.67
CA GLU A 449 -1.92 20.86 -12.45
C GLU A 449 -2.70 21.58 -11.33
N TYR A 450 -1.97 22.12 -10.36
CA TYR A 450 -2.50 22.86 -9.23
C TYR A 450 -2.14 24.33 -9.36
N GLU A 451 -3.10 25.20 -9.09
CA GLU A 451 -2.90 26.61 -8.74
C GLU A 451 -3.13 26.78 -7.24
N LEU A 452 -2.18 27.41 -6.55
CA LEU A 452 -2.30 27.73 -5.13
C LEU A 452 -3.10 29.02 -4.97
N LEU A 453 -4.19 28.98 -4.20
CA LEU A 453 -4.96 30.19 -3.83
C LEU A 453 -4.50 30.77 -2.48
N GLN A 454 -3.54 30.11 -1.83
CA GLN A 454 -2.92 30.54 -0.60
C GLN A 454 -1.46 30.06 -0.58
N ASN A 455 -0.59 30.76 0.16
CA ASN A 455 0.77 30.30 0.43
C ASN A 455 0.75 28.91 1.07
N ALA A 456 1.69 28.06 0.68
CA ALA A 456 1.76 26.72 1.21
C ALA A 456 3.17 26.16 1.16
N THR A 457 3.39 25.18 2.03
CA THR A 457 4.50 24.25 1.89
C THR A 457 3.99 23.02 1.13
N VAL A 458 4.56 22.75 -0.04
CA VAL A 458 4.29 21.56 -0.84
C VAL A 458 5.36 20.52 -0.58
N ILE A 459 4.96 19.33 -0.15
CA ILE A 459 5.83 18.18 0.07
C ILE A 459 5.43 17.10 -0.92
N ARG A 460 6.38 16.70 -1.75
CA ARG A 460 6.16 15.71 -2.81
C ARG A 460 7.10 14.53 -2.61
N ARG A 461 6.55 13.32 -2.63
CA ARG A 461 7.29 12.07 -2.56
C ARG A 461 6.90 11.21 -3.76
N TYR A 462 7.87 10.89 -4.59
CA TYR A 462 7.69 10.09 -5.80
C TYR A 462 9.01 9.45 -6.23
N ASP A 463 8.89 8.43 -7.07
CA ASP A 463 10.00 7.64 -7.61
C ASP A 463 9.77 7.41 -9.13
N LYS A 464 10.72 6.72 -9.78
CA LYS A 464 10.69 6.38 -11.21
C LYS A 464 10.80 7.58 -12.15
N SER A 465 11.52 8.60 -11.72
CA SER A 465 11.94 9.72 -12.56
C SER A 465 13.27 9.44 -13.25
N ARG A 466 14.24 8.85 -12.53
CA ARG A 466 15.56 8.48 -13.05
C ARG A 466 15.54 7.06 -13.63
N PHE A 467 14.83 6.13 -12.99
CA PHE A 467 14.66 4.76 -13.47
C PHE A 467 13.20 4.49 -13.82
N PRO A 468 12.77 4.82 -15.07
CA PRO A 468 11.38 4.63 -15.47
C PRO A 468 11.02 3.14 -15.59
N PRO A 469 9.72 2.79 -15.62
CA PRO A 469 9.26 1.41 -15.78
C PRO A 469 9.77 0.76 -17.06
N THR A 470 10.46 -0.37 -16.92
CA THR A 470 11.04 -1.13 -18.02
C THR A 470 9.97 -1.93 -18.77
N GLY A 471 10.15 -2.04 -20.09
CA GLY A 471 9.36 -2.95 -20.92
C GLY A 471 9.82 -4.40 -20.77
N LEU A 472 9.01 -5.34 -21.27
CA LEU A 472 9.27 -6.77 -21.22
C LEU A 472 9.11 -7.40 -22.61
N ALA A 473 9.88 -8.46 -22.88
CA ALA A 473 9.78 -9.26 -24.11
C ALA A 473 9.83 -8.44 -25.43
N GLY A 474 10.65 -7.38 -25.48
CA GLY A 474 10.79 -6.49 -26.64
C GLY A 474 10.01 -5.17 -26.54
N GLY A 475 9.11 -5.05 -25.56
CA GLY A 475 8.42 -3.81 -25.26
C GLY A 475 9.36 -2.71 -24.77
N LYS A 476 8.97 -1.46 -24.99
CA LYS A 476 9.71 -0.25 -24.61
C LYS A 476 9.39 0.17 -23.18
N ALA A 477 10.28 0.95 -22.59
CA ALA A 477 10.04 1.57 -21.29
C ALA A 477 8.91 2.61 -21.37
N GLY A 478 8.15 2.76 -20.27
CA GLY A 478 7.23 3.88 -20.09
C GLY A 478 7.98 5.18 -19.81
N CYS A 479 7.27 6.30 -19.77
CA CYS A 479 7.88 7.57 -19.37
C CYS A 479 8.17 7.61 -17.87
N GLY A 480 9.16 8.41 -17.48
CA GLY A 480 9.43 8.70 -16.07
C GLY A 480 8.39 9.65 -15.46
N ALA A 481 8.27 9.59 -14.13
CA ALA A 481 7.47 10.54 -13.37
C ALA A 481 8.13 11.93 -13.35
N ARG A 482 7.33 12.99 -13.24
CA ARG A 482 7.79 14.39 -13.25
C ARG A 482 7.05 15.22 -12.22
N PHE A 483 7.79 16.09 -11.54
CA PHE A 483 7.22 17.15 -10.70
C PHE A 483 7.83 18.49 -11.12
N VAL A 484 6.99 19.49 -11.39
CA VAL A 484 7.43 20.82 -11.84
C VAL A 484 6.77 21.88 -10.96
N ILE A 485 7.53 22.84 -10.44
CA ILE A 485 7.01 23.98 -9.67
C ILE A 485 7.11 25.28 -10.46
N ARG A 486 6.34 26.29 -10.05
CA ARG A 486 6.28 27.63 -10.64
C ARG A 486 6.00 27.60 -12.15
N LEU A 487 5.09 26.71 -12.54
CA LEU A 487 4.72 26.41 -13.93
C LEU A 487 4.21 27.66 -14.68
N GLY A 488 4.77 27.89 -15.87
CA GLY A 488 4.46 29.04 -16.73
C GLY A 488 5.14 30.34 -16.31
N THR A 489 6.17 30.28 -15.47
CA THR A 489 6.98 31.44 -15.05
C THR A 489 8.43 31.29 -15.48
N ALA A 490 9.22 32.36 -15.38
CA ALA A 490 10.67 32.31 -15.63
C ALA A 490 11.46 31.43 -14.63
N GLN A 491 10.81 30.98 -13.53
CA GLN A 491 11.40 30.12 -12.50
C GLN A 491 10.86 28.69 -12.56
N GLU A 492 10.20 28.31 -13.66
CA GLU A 492 9.74 26.94 -13.86
C GLU A 492 10.91 25.94 -13.81
N ALA A 493 10.82 24.94 -12.94
CA ALA A 493 11.87 23.95 -12.77
C ALA A 493 11.32 22.57 -12.40
N PRO A 494 11.88 21.47 -12.94
CA PRO A 494 11.63 20.14 -12.43
C PRO A 494 12.28 20.00 -11.05
N MET A 495 11.58 19.37 -10.12
CA MET A 495 12.05 19.22 -8.74
C MET A 495 12.04 17.74 -8.33
N PRO A 496 13.04 17.28 -7.55
CA PRO A 496 13.04 15.94 -6.99
C PRO A 496 11.95 15.78 -5.91
N SER A 497 11.93 14.64 -5.22
CA SER A 497 11.18 14.51 -3.96
C SER A 497 11.74 15.50 -2.94
N GLY A 498 10.86 16.16 -2.19
CA GLY A 498 11.30 17.18 -1.23
C GLY A 498 10.19 18.10 -0.74
N ARG A 499 10.61 19.17 -0.07
CA ARG A 499 9.77 20.22 0.51
C ARG A 499 10.02 21.55 -0.19
N TYR A 500 8.95 22.22 -0.60
CA TYR A 500 9.00 23.45 -1.39
C TYR A 500 8.04 24.49 -0.84
N GLU A 501 8.56 25.68 -0.52
CA GLU A 501 7.73 26.82 -0.13
C GLU A 501 7.22 27.53 -1.38
N MET A 502 5.90 27.69 -1.47
CA MET A 502 5.21 28.26 -2.63
C MET A 502 4.23 29.36 -2.21
N GLN A 503 4.02 30.32 -3.10
CA GLN A 503 3.17 31.49 -2.87
C GLN A 503 1.82 31.34 -3.58
N ALA A 504 0.81 32.06 -3.09
CA ALA A 504 -0.46 32.18 -3.79
C ALA A 504 -0.26 32.71 -5.23
N GLY A 505 -0.99 32.12 -6.18
CA GLY A 505 -0.89 32.37 -7.62
C GLY A 505 0.17 31.52 -8.33
N GLU A 506 1.11 30.89 -7.61
CA GLU A 506 2.03 29.93 -8.21
C GLU A 506 1.32 28.61 -8.56
N ARG A 507 1.85 27.91 -9.56
CA ARG A 507 1.33 26.63 -10.04
C ARG A 507 2.37 25.53 -9.99
N PHE A 508 1.94 24.30 -9.76
CA PHE A 508 2.79 23.12 -9.91
C PHE A 508 2.09 22.01 -10.68
N LEU A 509 2.89 21.12 -11.26
CA LEU A 509 2.46 20.01 -12.09
C LEU A 509 2.96 18.69 -11.50
N LEU A 510 2.06 17.73 -11.38
CA LEU A 510 2.35 16.35 -11.03
C LEU A 510 2.10 15.49 -12.27
N GLN A 511 3.08 14.69 -12.68
CA GLN A 511 2.91 13.66 -13.70
C GLN A 511 3.43 12.34 -13.16
N SER A 512 2.58 11.30 -13.18
CA SER A 512 2.99 9.94 -12.80
C SER A 512 3.89 9.32 -13.88
N ALA A 513 4.53 8.20 -13.58
CA ALA A 513 5.16 7.38 -14.61
C ALA A 513 4.10 6.67 -15.47
N GLY A 514 4.46 6.31 -16.70
CA GLY A 514 3.69 5.38 -17.51
C GLY A 514 4.06 3.94 -17.18
N GLY A 515 3.30 2.94 -17.63
CA GLY A 515 3.70 1.53 -17.53
C GLY A 515 4.67 1.13 -18.65
N GLY A 516 5.49 0.10 -18.45
CA GLY A 516 6.29 -0.49 -19.53
C GLY A 516 5.43 -1.24 -20.55
N GLY A 517 5.87 -1.34 -21.80
CA GLY A 517 5.22 -2.12 -22.85
C GLY A 517 5.61 -3.60 -22.80
N TYR A 518 4.78 -4.46 -23.37
CA TYR A 518 5.06 -5.89 -23.56
C TYR A 518 5.07 -6.26 -25.03
N GLY A 519 6.07 -7.05 -25.44
CA GLY A 519 6.16 -7.54 -26.82
C GLY A 519 6.67 -6.49 -27.79
N ASP A 520 7.04 -6.92 -28.99
CA ASP A 520 7.59 -6.03 -30.02
C ASP A 520 6.52 -5.06 -30.55
N PRO A 521 6.72 -3.72 -30.47
CA PRO A 521 5.71 -2.75 -30.88
C PRO A 521 5.12 -2.94 -32.29
N PRO A 522 5.88 -3.25 -33.36
CA PRO A 522 5.32 -3.47 -34.69
C PRO A 522 4.37 -4.67 -34.79
N GLN A 523 4.29 -5.52 -33.76
CA GLN A 523 3.32 -6.62 -33.69
C GLN A 523 1.97 -6.21 -33.08
N ARG A 524 1.81 -4.94 -32.67
CA ARG A 524 0.52 -4.43 -32.20
C ARG A 524 -0.52 -4.57 -33.29
N ASP A 525 -1.68 -5.11 -32.93
CA ASP A 525 -2.83 -5.22 -33.84
C ASP A 525 -3.19 -3.83 -34.40
N ALA A 526 -3.31 -3.74 -35.73
CA ALA A 526 -3.62 -2.50 -36.43
C ALA A 526 -4.95 -1.89 -35.97
N ALA A 527 -5.96 -2.70 -35.65
CA ALA A 527 -7.23 -2.21 -35.12
C ALA A 527 -7.07 -1.64 -33.70
N ALA A 528 -6.26 -2.26 -32.85
CA ALA A 528 -5.92 -1.75 -31.52
C ALA A 528 -5.13 -0.44 -31.60
N LEU A 529 -4.17 -0.32 -32.52
CA LEU A 529 -3.42 0.92 -32.74
C LEU A 529 -4.31 2.04 -33.27
N ALA A 530 -5.19 1.76 -34.24
CA ALA A 530 -6.15 2.74 -34.75
C ALA A 530 -7.08 3.25 -33.64
N ARG A 531 -7.54 2.36 -32.74
CA ARG A 531 -8.31 2.75 -31.55
C ARG A 531 -7.48 3.62 -30.60
N ASP A 532 -6.24 3.25 -30.31
CA ASP A 532 -5.37 4.06 -29.45
C ASP A 532 -5.15 5.47 -30.01
N MET A 533 -5.04 5.62 -31.33
CA MET A 533 -4.94 6.93 -31.98
C MET A 533 -6.24 7.71 -31.91
N ALA A 534 -7.38 7.05 -32.11
CA ALA A 534 -8.70 7.68 -32.03
C ALA A 534 -9.05 8.17 -30.61
N GLU A 535 -8.66 7.39 -29.60
CA GLU A 535 -8.84 7.71 -28.18
C GLU A 535 -7.75 8.66 -27.63
N GLY A 536 -6.75 9.00 -28.46
CA GLY A 536 -5.66 9.90 -28.07
C GLY A 536 -4.63 9.29 -27.12
N TYR A 537 -4.58 7.96 -26.98
CA TYR A 537 -3.55 7.28 -26.18
C TYR A 537 -2.18 7.29 -26.86
N VAL A 538 -2.18 7.21 -28.19
CA VAL A 538 -0.99 7.26 -29.04
C VAL A 538 -1.17 8.39 -30.04
N SER A 539 -0.21 9.31 -30.13
CA SER A 539 -0.26 10.37 -31.14
C SER A 539 0.12 9.84 -32.52
N ALA A 540 -0.19 10.56 -33.59
CA ALA A 540 0.28 10.21 -34.94
C ALA A 540 1.81 10.14 -35.04
N ALA A 541 2.52 10.98 -34.28
CA ALA A 541 3.97 10.94 -34.20
C ALA A 541 4.46 9.69 -33.44
N GLY A 542 3.80 9.33 -32.34
CA GLY A 542 4.07 8.11 -31.58
C GLY A 542 3.82 6.84 -32.40
N ALA A 543 2.71 6.78 -33.13
CA ALA A 543 2.38 5.68 -34.03
C ALA A 543 3.48 5.42 -35.08
N LYS A 544 3.94 6.50 -35.75
CA LYS A 544 5.02 6.40 -36.73
C LYS A 544 6.35 6.00 -36.11
N LYS A 545 6.69 6.61 -34.97
CA LYS A 545 7.98 6.43 -34.29
C LYS A 545 8.12 5.03 -33.72
N ASP A 546 7.11 4.56 -33.00
CA ASP A 546 7.23 3.37 -32.16
C ASP A 546 6.59 2.13 -32.80
N TYR A 547 5.62 2.27 -33.72
CA TYR A 547 4.88 1.15 -34.31
C TYR A 547 5.09 0.95 -35.83
N ASN A 548 5.87 1.82 -36.49
CA ASN A 548 6.07 1.83 -37.95
C ASN A 548 4.78 1.99 -38.78
N ALA A 549 3.78 2.71 -38.23
CA ALA A 549 2.49 2.95 -38.88
C ALA A 549 2.46 4.24 -39.72
#